data_AF-A0A6D2L401-F1
#
_entry.id   AF-A0A6D2L401-F1
#
_cell.length_a   1.000
_cell.length_b   1.000
_cell.length_c   1.000
_cell.angle_alpha   90.00
_cell.angle_beta   90.00
_cell.angle_gamma   90.00
#
_symmetry.space_group_name_H-M   'P 1'
#
loop_
_entity.id
_entity.type
_entity.pdbx_description
1 polymer ?
#
loop_
_entity_poly.entity_id
_entity_poly.type
_entity_poly.pdbx_seq_one_letter_code
_entity_poly.pdbx_strand_id
1 'polypeptide(L)'
;MFPSSARTDYLVESPSGDERFLVKWYAKGCLDSSKKVSYETQRIMVFREEETLEGRFMCYTDDIGDLCMFMSKAEAFCVPASSFPGLKPNSIYFLGFGLGTYDLTTRTVSTFHVSGGVLDRVWAPYWFPPSSA
;
A
#
# COMPACT_ATOMS: atom_id res chain seq x y z
N MET A 1 27.36 -7.55 5.69
CA MET A 1 26.50 -6.39 6.00
C MET A 1 25.71 -6.04 4.75
N PHE A 2 24.43 -6.39 4.67
CA PHE A 2 23.51 -5.88 3.65
C PHE A 2 22.08 -5.89 4.21
N PRO A 3 21.51 -4.78 4.71
CA PRO A 3 20.07 -4.62 4.67
C PRO A 3 19.73 -4.30 3.21
N SER A 4 19.38 -5.32 2.42
CA SER A 4 18.83 -5.11 1.09
C SER A 4 17.51 -4.33 1.24
N SER A 5 17.32 -3.24 0.50
CA SER A 5 16.05 -2.52 0.46
C SER A 5 15.34 -2.81 -0.85
N ALA A 6 14.04 -3.12 -0.79
CA ALA A 6 13.20 -3.24 -1.97
C ALA A 6 12.29 -2.00 -2.09
N ARG A 7 12.00 -1.61 -3.32
CA ARG A 7 11.03 -0.55 -3.63
C ARG A 7 10.12 -1.01 -4.76
N THR A 8 8.83 -0.77 -4.60
CA THR A 8 7.83 -0.95 -5.66
C THR A 8 7.03 0.33 -5.78
N ASP A 9 6.78 0.74 -7.03
CA ASP A 9 6.04 1.96 -7.34
C ASP A 9 4.70 1.55 -8.00
N TYR A 10 3.61 2.20 -7.62
CA TYR A 10 2.28 2.00 -8.18
C TYR A 10 1.70 3.32 -8.66
N LEU A 11 1.03 3.29 -9.81
CA LEU A 11 0.15 4.38 -10.24
C LEU A 11 -1.29 3.94 -9.94
N VAL A 12 -2.05 4.77 -9.24
CA VAL A 12 -3.41 4.47 -8.79
C VAL A 12 -4.32 5.61 -9.21
N GLU A 13 -5.45 5.30 -9.85
CA GLU A 13 -6.48 6.28 -10.19
C GLU A 13 -7.66 6.17 -9.22
N SER A 14 -8.31 7.30 -8.90
CA SER A 14 -9.56 7.30 -8.15
C SER A 14 -10.67 6.58 -8.92
N PRO A 15 -11.70 6.05 -8.25
CA PRO A 15 -12.87 5.47 -8.92
C PRO A 15 -13.56 6.41 -9.90
N SER A 16 -13.52 7.72 -9.63
CA SER A 16 -14.04 8.79 -10.49
C SER A 16 -13.10 9.17 -11.64
N GLY A 17 -11.83 8.78 -11.59
CA GLY A 17 -10.81 9.10 -12.59
C GLY A 17 -10.31 10.56 -12.56
N ASP A 18 -10.75 11.35 -11.60
CA ASP A 18 -10.39 12.76 -11.41
C ASP A 18 -9.08 12.93 -10.62
N GLU A 19 -8.64 11.90 -9.91
CA GLU A 19 -7.42 11.93 -9.12
C GLU A 19 -6.49 10.79 -9.48
N ARG A 20 -5.19 11.09 -9.45
CA ARG A 20 -4.13 10.12 -9.69
C ARG A 20 -3.09 10.19 -8.61
N PHE A 21 -2.56 9.03 -8.25
CA PHE A 21 -1.59 8.91 -7.18
C PHE A 21 -0.41 8.07 -7.64
N LEU A 22 0.80 8.53 -7.34
CA LEU A 22 2.00 7.71 -7.36
C LEU A 22 2.27 7.24 -5.92
N VAL A 23 2.27 5.91 -5.72
CA VAL A 23 2.54 5.31 -4.42
C VAL A 23 3.89 4.61 -4.46
N LYS A 24 4.80 4.95 -3.54
CA LYS A 24 6.11 4.32 -3.40
C LYS A 24 6.15 3.49 -2.13
N TRP A 25 6.26 2.18 -2.30
CA TRP A 25 6.31 1.20 -1.21
C TRP A 25 7.75 0.74 -0.98
N TYR A 26 8.30 1.09 0.19
CA TYR A 26 9.65 0.75 0.61
C TYR A 26 9.61 -0.38 1.63
N ALA A 27 10.46 -1.38 1.43
CA ALA A 27 10.64 -2.49 2.34
C ALA A 27 12.10 -2.73 2.69
N LYS A 28 12.31 -3.16 3.92
CA LYS A 28 13.63 -3.48 4.47
C LYS A 28 13.79 -4.98 4.56
N GLY A 29 14.92 -5.48 4.05
CA GLY A 29 15.33 -6.86 4.20
C GLY A 29 15.72 -7.16 5.65
N CYS A 30 15.12 -8.20 6.21
CA CYS A 30 15.41 -8.74 7.53
C CYS A 30 15.94 -10.18 7.36
N LEU A 31 16.93 -10.55 8.18
CA LEU A 31 17.39 -11.94 8.26
C LEU A 31 16.67 -12.60 9.42
N ASP A 32 15.95 -13.68 9.14
CA ASP A 32 15.40 -14.49 10.20
C ASP A 32 16.48 -15.39 10.84
N SER A 33 16.13 -16.06 11.93
CA SER A 33 17.02 -17.00 12.63
C SER A 33 17.48 -18.17 11.74
N SER A 34 16.78 -18.43 10.63
CA SER A 34 17.13 -19.46 9.63
C SER A 34 18.05 -18.94 8.52
N LYS A 35 18.49 -17.67 8.59
CA LYS A 35 19.30 -16.97 7.56
C LYS A 35 18.57 -16.79 6.22
N LYS A 36 17.24 -16.91 6.20
CA LYS A 36 16.42 -16.55 5.05
C LYS A 36 16.16 -15.05 5.09
N VAL A 37 16.25 -14.42 3.92
CA VAL A 37 15.92 -12.99 3.79
C VAL A 37 14.41 -12.85 3.63
N SER A 38 13.77 -12.17 4.58
CA SER A 38 12.40 -11.68 4.49
C SER A 38 12.42 -10.17 4.23
N TYR A 39 11.29 -9.62 3.78
CA TYR A 39 11.13 -8.17 3.58
C TYR A 39 9.90 -7.70 4.34
N GLU A 40 10.09 -6.65 5.12
CA GLU A 40 9.02 -6.02 5.90
C GLU A 40 8.79 -4.60 5.41
N THR A 41 7.52 -4.21 5.36
CA THR A 41 7.12 -2.85 5.01
C THR A 41 7.74 -1.85 5.97
N GLN A 42 8.56 -0.95 5.42
CA GLN A 42 9.23 0.09 6.18
C GLN A 42 8.48 1.41 6.09
N ARG A 43 8.06 1.79 4.88
CA ARG A 43 7.40 3.06 4.61
C ARG A 43 6.59 2.98 3.34
N ILE A 44 5.46 3.67 3.33
CA ILE A 44 4.69 3.94 2.11
C ILE A 44 4.56 5.45 1.98
N MET A 45 4.83 5.98 0.79
CA MET A 45 4.70 7.39 0.46
C MET A 45 3.71 7.55 -0.68
N VAL A 46 2.80 8.51 -0.56
CA VAL A 46 1.82 8.82 -1.59
C VAL A 46 2.11 10.20 -2.14
N PHE A 47 2.01 10.33 -3.45
CA PHE A 47 2.07 11.59 -4.15
C PHE A 47 0.80 11.75 -4.98
N ARG A 48 0.07 12.84 -4.81
CA ARG A 48 -1.13 13.17 -5.58
C ARG A 48 -0.74 13.98 -6.81
N GLU A 49 -1.33 13.68 -7.96
CA GLU A 49 -1.19 14.52 -9.14
C GLU A 49 -1.90 15.85 -8.92
N GLU A 50 -1.18 16.95 -9.07
CA GLU A 50 -1.71 18.30 -8.98
C GLU A 50 -1.40 19.06 -10.28
N GLU A 51 -2.39 19.79 -10.79
CA GLU A 51 -2.23 20.66 -11.94
C GLU A 51 -1.79 22.05 -11.49
N THR A 52 -0.67 22.52 -12.03
CA THR A 52 -0.07 23.82 -11.73
C THR A 52 0.10 24.63 -13.02
N LEU A 53 0.50 25.89 -12.88
CA LEU A 53 0.83 26.75 -14.03
C LEU A 53 2.00 26.18 -14.89
N GLU A 54 2.84 25.33 -14.31
CA GLU A 54 4.02 24.74 -14.96
C GLU A 54 3.76 23.31 -15.50
N GLY A 55 2.54 22.80 -15.33
CA GLY A 55 2.14 21.45 -15.74
C GLY A 55 1.65 20.59 -14.56
N ARG A 56 1.60 19.28 -14.79
CA ARG A 56 1.14 18.29 -13.80
C ARG A 56 2.32 17.70 -13.03
N PHE A 57 2.23 17.74 -11.71
CA PHE A 57 3.29 17.26 -10.82
C PHE A 57 2.73 16.31 -9.78
N MET A 58 3.58 15.38 -9.33
CA MET A 58 3.27 14.47 -8.24
C MET A 58 3.72 15.09 -6.92
N CYS A 59 2.78 15.65 -6.15
CA CYS A 59 3.00 16.32 -4.88
C CYS A 59 2.83 15.34 -3.71
N TYR A 60 3.79 15.27 -2.80
CA TYR A 60 3.70 14.40 -1.62
C TYR A 60 2.47 14.75 -0.77
N THR A 61 1.73 13.74 -0.32
CA THR A 61 0.59 13.91 0.60
C THR A 61 0.57 12.82 1.68
N ASP A 62 0.13 13.20 2.89
CA ASP A 62 -0.25 12.29 3.97
C ASP A 62 -1.78 12.17 4.11
N ASP A 63 -2.52 12.75 3.16
CA ASP A 63 -3.98 12.79 3.15
C ASP A 63 -4.54 12.51 1.76
N ILE A 64 -5.27 11.41 1.64
CA ILE A 64 -6.03 11.01 0.45
C ILE A 64 -7.56 11.08 0.68
N GLY A 65 -7.98 11.73 1.77
CA GLY A 65 -9.40 11.92 2.11
C GLY A 65 -10.11 10.60 2.45
N ASP A 66 -11.32 10.42 1.90
CA ASP A 66 -12.13 9.22 2.13
C ASP A 66 -11.57 7.97 1.43
N LEU A 67 -10.54 8.09 0.59
CA LEU A 67 -10.01 6.94 -0.13
C LEU A 67 -9.24 6.00 0.81
N CYS A 68 -9.26 4.72 0.45
CA CYS A 68 -8.27 3.76 0.89
C CYS A 68 -7.71 3.00 -0.32
N MET A 69 -6.42 2.66 -0.27
CA MET A 69 -5.71 2.04 -1.39
C MET A 69 -5.38 0.59 -1.08
N PHE A 70 -5.43 -0.27 -2.09
CA PHE A 70 -5.09 -1.68 -2.01
C PHE A 70 -3.86 -1.95 -2.87
N MET A 71 -2.78 -2.38 -2.25
CA MET A 71 -1.50 -2.67 -2.90
C MET A 71 -1.15 -4.15 -2.78
N SER A 72 -0.84 -4.78 -3.90
CA SER A 72 -0.44 -6.19 -3.91
C SER A 72 0.53 -6.48 -5.05
N LYS A 73 0.73 -7.76 -5.39
CA LYS A 73 1.43 -8.10 -6.65
C LYS A 73 0.59 -7.80 -7.90
N ALA A 74 -0.72 -7.62 -7.76
CA ALA A 74 -1.59 -7.15 -8.85
C ALA A 74 -1.51 -5.62 -8.98
N GLU A 75 -2.22 -5.10 -9.98
CA GLU A 75 -2.49 -3.68 -10.11
C GLU A 75 -3.12 -3.12 -8.82
N ALA A 76 -2.64 -1.96 -8.40
CA ALA A 76 -3.17 -1.28 -7.22
C ALA A 76 -4.40 -0.47 -7.61
N PHE A 77 -5.37 -0.40 -6.70
CA PHE A 77 -6.60 0.35 -6.88
C PHE A 77 -6.97 1.04 -5.58
N CYS A 78 -7.90 1.98 -5.64
CA CYS A 78 -8.49 2.59 -4.46
C CYS A 78 -10.00 2.61 -4.55
N VAL A 79 -10.64 2.74 -3.39
CA VAL A 79 -12.10 2.85 -3.25
C VAL A 79 -12.41 3.87 -2.16
N PRO A 80 -13.61 4.49 -2.16
CA PRO A 80 -14.06 5.32 -1.05
C PRO A 80 -14.31 4.40 0.15
N ALA A 81 -13.64 4.65 1.27
CA ALA A 81 -13.79 3.85 2.48
C ALA A 81 -15.24 3.90 3.00
N SER A 82 -15.91 5.05 2.86
CA SER A 82 -17.33 5.19 3.20
C SER A 82 -18.27 4.24 2.46
N SER A 83 -17.87 3.71 1.30
CA SER A 83 -18.68 2.78 0.50
C SER A 83 -18.60 1.33 0.99
N PHE A 84 -17.66 1.00 1.89
CA PHE A 84 -17.41 -0.37 2.35
C PHE A 84 -17.24 -0.44 3.87
N PRO A 85 -18.18 -1.07 4.61
CA PRO A 85 -18.07 -1.19 6.06
C PRO A 85 -16.75 -1.82 6.53
N GLY A 86 -16.10 -1.18 7.49
CA GLY A 86 -14.85 -1.67 8.10
C GLY A 86 -13.57 -1.18 7.42
N LEU A 87 -13.65 -0.50 6.27
CA LEU A 87 -12.51 0.21 5.71
C LEU A 87 -12.24 1.51 6.46
N LYS A 88 -10.96 1.87 6.56
CA LYS A 88 -10.52 3.13 7.15
C LYS A 88 -10.17 4.12 6.05
N PRO A 89 -10.67 5.37 6.09
CA PRO A 89 -10.21 6.40 5.18
C PRO A 89 -8.73 6.69 5.41
N ASN A 90 -8.10 7.36 4.46
CA ASN A 90 -6.70 7.76 4.50
C ASN A 90 -5.72 6.62 4.88
N SER A 91 -6.00 5.41 4.37
CA SER A 91 -5.27 4.19 4.74
C SER A 91 -4.90 3.35 3.52
N ILE A 92 -3.85 2.54 3.65
CA ILE A 92 -3.37 1.65 2.60
C ILE A 92 -3.31 0.21 3.10
N TYR A 93 -4.00 -0.69 2.42
CA TYR A 93 -4.04 -2.12 2.70
C TYR A 93 -3.04 -2.82 1.77
N PHE A 94 -2.05 -3.53 2.33
CA PHE A 94 -0.96 -4.09 1.54
C PHE A 94 -0.79 -5.61 1.71
N LEU A 95 -0.40 -6.27 0.62
CA LEU A 95 -0.09 -7.70 0.52
C LEU A 95 1.20 -7.91 -0.29
N GLY A 96 2.30 -8.31 0.35
CA GLY A 96 3.58 -8.48 -0.34
C GLY A 96 4.76 -8.49 0.64
N PHE A 97 5.29 -7.31 0.97
CA PHE A 97 6.30 -7.13 2.02
C PHE A 97 5.66 -7.21 3.42
N GLY A 98 5.00 -8.34 3.69
CA GLY A 98 4.07 -8.54 4.82
C GLY A 98 2.61 -8.40 4.41
N LEU A 99 1.73 -8.40 5.42
CA LEU A 99 0.30 -8.19 5.30
C LEU A 99 -0.13 -7.22 6.41
N GLY A 100 -0.80 -6.13 6.06
CA GLY A 100 -1.12 -5.10 7.03
C GLY A 100 -1.87 -3.91 6.45
N THR A 101 -2.05 -2.92 7.32
CA THR A 101 -2.53 -1.59 6.96
C THR A 101 -1.46 -0.55 7.29
N TYR A 102 -1.39 0.49 6.48
CA TYR A 102 -0.58 1.67 6.69
C TYR A 102 -1.51 2.88 6.82
N ASP A 103 -1.47 3.53 7.97
CA ASP A 103 -2.23 4.75 8.24
C ASP A 103 -1.38 5.95 7.81
N LEU A 104 -1.86 6.74 6.83
CA LEU A 104 -1.07 7.84 6.26
C LEU A 104 -0.91 9.01 7.23
N THR A 105 -1.91 9.29 8.07
CA THR A 105 -1.88 10.38 9.05
C THR A 105 -0.81 10.14 10.11
N THR A 106 -0.82 8.95 10.71
CA THR A 106 0.11 8.59 11.80
C THR A 106 1.41 8.00 11.28
N ARG A 107 1.45 7.61 10.01
CA ARG A 107 2.57 6.92 9.34
C ARG A 107 2.96 5.62 10.06
N THR A 108 1.96 4.91 10.55
CA THR A 108 2.15 3.66 11.29
C THR A 108 1.75 2.44 10.48
N VAL A 109 2.53 1.38 10.61
CA VAL A 109 2.22 0.06 10.07
C VAL A 109 1.51 -0.74 11.16
N SER A 110 0.33 -1.27 10.85
CA SER A 110 -0.33 -2.31 11.64
C SER A 110 -0.27 -3.62 10.87
N THR A 111 0.61 -4.53 11.31
CA THR A 111 0.76 -5.86 10.72
C THR A 111 -0.29 -6.81 11.25
N PHE A 112 -0.93 -7.58 10.35
CA PHE A 112 -1.80 -8.65 10.77
C PHE A 112 -0.94 -9.88 11.09
N HIS A 113 -0.76 -10.17 12.38
CA HIS A 113 -0.11 -11.40 12.83
C HIS A 113 -1.14 -12.52 12.84
N VAL A 114 -0.99 -13.49 11.94
CA VAL A 114 -1.79 -14.71 12.00
C VAL A 114 -1.07 -15.68 12.95
N SER A 115 -1.57 -15.80 14.18
CA SER A 115 -1.05 -16.80 15.12
C SER A 115 -1.32 -18.20 14.61
N GLY A 116 -0.26 -18.98 14.40
CA GLY A 116 -0.33 -20.39 14.06
C GLY A 116 0.25 -20.72 12.68
N GLY A 117 1.58 -20.57 12.53
CA GLY A 117 2.50 -21.38 11.71
C GLY A 117 2.19 -21.76 10.24
N VAL A 118 1.02 -21.47 9.69
CA VAL A 118 0.48 -22.07 8.45
C VAL A 118 0.16 -20.99 7.40
N LEU A 119 0.78 -19.81 7.50
CA LEU A 119 0.66 -18.75 6.50
C LEU A 119 2.01 -18.07 6.18
N ASP A 120 3.13 -18.81 6.24
CA ASP A 120 4.42 -18.33 5.67
C ASP A 120 4.33 -18.08 4.15
N ARG A 121 3.19 -18.38 3.53
CA ARG A 121 2.81 -17.91 2.20
C ARG A 121 1.32 -17.59 2.18
N VAL A 122 0.96 -16.31 2.14
CA VAL A 122 -0.26 -15.92 1.42
C VAL A 122 -0.09 -16.47 0.00
N TRP A 123 -0.73 -17.61 -0.30
CA TRP A 123 -0.50 -18.36 -1.53
C TRP A 123 -0.83 -17.53 -2.79
N ALA A 124 -1.70 -16.53 -2.62
CA ALA A 124 -2.14 -15.59 -3.63
C ALA A 124 -2.16 -14.17 -3.02
N PRO A 125 -1.03 -13.44 -3.01
CA PRO A 125 -0.94 -12.11 -2.43
C PRO A 125 -1.48 -11.07 -3.43
N TYR A 126 -2.78 -11.18 -3.74
CA TYR A 126 -3.47 -10.37 -4.73
C TYR A 126 -4.73 -9.76 -4.12
N TRP A 127 -4.85 -8.46 -4.27
CA TRP A 127 -6.13 -7.77 -4.14
C TRP A 127 -6.82 -7.74 -5.49
N PHE A 128 -8.14 -7.86 -5.50
CA PHE A 128 -8.96 -7.71 -6.70
C PHE A 128 -9.87 -6.50 -6.51
N PRO A 129 -9.99 -5.63 -7.53
CA PRO A 129 -10.94 -4.53 -7.46
C PRO A 129 -12.37 -5.08 -7.33
N PRO A 130 -13.29 -4.35 -6.69
CA PRO A 130 -14.70 -4.71 -6.71
C PRO A 130 -15.17 -4.83 -8.17
N SER A 131 -15.90 -5.90 -8.48
CA SER A 131 -16.44 -6.09 -9.83
C SER A 131 -17.43 -4.98 -10.13
N SER A 132 -17.24 -4.27 -11.24
CA SER A 132 -18.30 -3.43 -11.81
C SER A 132 -19.49 -4.34 -12.14
N ALA A 133 -20.62 -4.13 -11.46
CA ALA A 133 -21.89 -4.76 -11.81
C ALA A 133 -22.49 -4.08 -13.04
#